data_AF-A0A7K0QA70-F1
#
_entry.id   AF-A0A7K0QA70-F1
#
_cell.length_a   1.000
_cell.length_b   1.000
_cell.length_c   1.000
_cell.angle_alpha   90.00
_cell.angle_beta   90.00
_cell.angle_gamma   90.00
#
_symmetry.space_group_name_H-M   'P 1'
#
loop_
_entity.id
_entity.type
_entity.pdbx_description
1 polymer ?
#
loop_
_entity_poly.entity_id
_entity_poly.type
_entity_poly.pdbx_seq_one_letter_code
_entity_poly.pdbx_strand_id
1 'polypeptide(L)'
;HDADMKRIASFSGRIAEMDYLEIKRHYPEAILLEDLLELARDTKKELAIETKHPVPTGSQVEKKVMELISEEDSQTAITIMSFSWLAIENIRRINPLQPTVALLEDRFNSLMRRFTSARYLGPSVNLLRSKPELTHDQRKLFVWTVDDADDMRFCSDNGVEVLITNNPSFARKTLGYH
;
A
#
# COMPACT_ATOMS: atom_id res chain seq x y z
N HIS A 1 9.93 -3.47 0.55
CA HIS A 1 9.85 -2.01 0.81
C HIS A 1 10.91 -1.28 -0.02
N ASP A 2 12.19 -1.51 0.27
CA ASP A 2 13.29 -0.94 -0.50
C ASP A 2 13.52 -1.74 -1.79
N ALA A 3 14.11 -1.11 -2.80
CA ALA A 3 14.49 -1.77 -4.05
C ALA A 3 15.80 -2.58 -3.91
N ASP A 4 16.49 -2.43 -2.78
CA ASP A 4 17.70 -3.15 -2.41
C ASP A 4 17.54 -3.83 -1.04
N MET A 5 18.49 -4.68 -0.70
CA MET A 5 18.49 -5.46 0.54
C MET A 5 19.36 -4.85 1.64
N LYS A 6 19.91 -3.64 1.45
CA LYS A 6 20.98 -3.12 2.30
C LYS A 6 20.51 -2.87 3.72
N ARG A 7 19.35 -2.24 3.88
CA ARG A 7 18.82 -1.86 5.20
C ARG A 7 18.35 -3.05 6.03
N ILE A 8 17.69 -4.02 5.38
CA ILE A 8 17.02 -5.13 6.07
C ILE A 8 17.92 -6.36 6.21
N ALA A 9 18.73 -6.67 5.20
CA ALA A 9 19.56 -7.87 5.17
C ALA A 9 21.07 -7.59 5.20
N SER A 10 21.48 -6.31 5.30
CA SER A 10 22.89 -5.91 5.24
C SER A 10 23.61 -6.43 3.98
N PHE A 11 22.85 -6.65 2.90
CA PHE A 11 23.33 -7.15 1.63
C PHE A 11 23.15 -6.10 0.53
N SER A 12 24.21 -5.78 -0.21
CA SER A 12 24.23 -4.69 -1.20
C SER A 12 23.68 -5.09 -2.58
N GLY A 13 22.73 -6.03 -2.64
CA GLY A 13 22.07 -6.46 -3.88
C GLY A 13 20.75 -5.75 -4.15
N ARG A 14 20.40 -5.57 -5.42
CA ARG A 14 19.11 -5.04 -5.86
C ARG A 14 18.13 -6.17 -6.13
N ILE A 15 16.91 -6.05 -5.63
CA ILE A 15 15.89 -7.10 -5.75
C ILE A 15 15.64 -7.50 -7.22
N ALA A 16 15.62 -6.52 -8.12
CA ALA A 16 15.37 -6.75 -9.55
C ALA A 16 16.51 -7.48 -10.29
N GLU A 17 17.66 -7.71 -9.65
CA GLU A 17 18.86 -8.32 -10.23
C GLU A 17 19.13 -9.72 -9.66
N MET A 18 18.21 -10.26 -8.86
CA MET A 18 18.34 -11.56 -8.18
C MET A 18 17.11 -12.44 -8.41
N ASP A 19 17.31 -13.75 -8.36
CA ASP A 19 16.21 -14.70 -8.27
C ASP A 19 15.69 -14.85 -6.83
N TYR A 20 14.56 -15.54 -6.68
CA TYR A 20 13.93 -15.74 -5.37
C TYR A 20 14.79 -16.55 -4.40
N LEU A 21 15.55 -17.53 -4.87
CA LEU A 21 16.40 -18.35 -4.02
C LEU A 21 17.59 -17.55 -3.49
N GLU A 22 18.16 -16.67 -4.32
CA GLU A 22 19.19 -15.71 -3.92
C GLU A 22 18.67 -14.74 -2.87
N ILE A 23 17.48 -14.16 -3.09
CA ILE A 23 16.82 -13.28 -2.11
C ILE A 23 16.63 -14.02 -0.79
N LYS A 24 16.08 -15.24 -0.80
CA LYS A 24 15.86 -16.06 0.40
C LYS A 24 17.14 -16.40 1.17
N ARG A 25 18.28 -16.58 0.49
CA ARG A 25 19.57 -16.82 1.16
C ARG A 25 20.00 -15.65 2.02
N HIS A 26 19.71 -14.42 1.58
CA HIS A 26 20.07 -13.20 2.29
C HIS A 26 18.97 -12.72 3.24
N TYR A 27 17.70 -13.03 2.94
CA TYR A 27 16.54 -12.67 3.76
C TYR A 27 15.53 -13.83 3.78
N PRO A 28 15.70 -14.82 4.68
CA PRO A 28 14.86 -16.01 4.77
C PRO A 28 13.36 -15.73 4.96
N GLU A 29 13.02 -14.57 5.52
CA GLU A 29 11.66 -14.09 5.77
C GLU A 29 10.98 -13.51 4.52
N ALA A 30 11.68 -13.35 3.40
CA ALA A 30 11.07 -12.93 2.14
C ALA A 30 9.91 -13.86 1.76
N ILE A 31 8.80 -13.32 1.27
CA ILE A 31 7.62 -14.09 0.88
C ILE A 31 7.21 -13.71 -0.55
N LEU A 32 6.71 -14.68 -1.33
CA LEU A 32 6.12 -14.40 -2.64
C LEU A 32 4.73 -13.79 -2.48
N LEU A 33 4.24 -13.15 -3.54
CA LEU A 33 2.90 -12.57 -3.48
C LEU A 33 1.85 -13.67 -3.42
N GLU A 34 2.04 -14.76 -4.15
CA GLU A 34 1.18 -15.95 -4.13
C GLU A 34 1.01 -16.50 -2.71
N ASP A 35 2.12 -16.74 -2.00
CA ASP A 35 2.11 -17.23 -0.62
C ASP A 35 1.35 -16.27 0.32
N LEU A 36 1.47 -14.95 0.10
CA LEU A 36 0.78 -13.93 0.91
C LEU A 36 -0.73 -13.90 0.59
N LEU A 37 -1.11 -14.07 -0.67
CA LEU A 37 -2.50 -14.13 -1.10
C LEU A 37 -3.22 -15.34 -0.50
N GLU A 38 -2.59 -16.52 -0.54
CA GLU A 38 -3.08 -17.73 0.11
C GLU A 38 -3.24 -17.53 1.62
N LEU A 39 -2.23 -16.96 2.28
CA LEU A 39 -2.29 -16.69 3.72
C LEU A 39 -3.43 -15.73 4.08
N ALA A 40 -3.65 -14.70 3.28
CA ALA A 40 -4.71 -13.72 3.49
C ALA A 40 -6.11 -14.34 3.33
N ARG A 41 -6.30 -15.20 2.32
CA ARG A 41 -7.52 -15.99 2.14
C ARG A 41 -7.78 -16.88 3.35
N ASP A 42 -6.80 -17.67 3.76
CA ASP A 42 -6.95 -18.66 4.83
C ASP A 42 -7.20 -18.00 6.20
N THR A 43 -6.66 -16.80 6.41
CA THR A 43 -6.86 -16.00 7.63
C THR A 43 -8.00 -14.99 7.54
N LYS A 44 -8.68 -14.91 6.39
CA LYS A 44 -9.75 -13.95 6.09
C LYS A 44 -9.34 -12.49 6.37
N LYS A 45 -8.11 -12.14 5.99
CA LYS A 45 -7.55 -10.80 6.15
C LYS A 45 -7.58 -10.07 4.83
N GLU A 46 -8.07 -8.83 4.85
CA GLU A 46 -7.95 -7.93 3.72
C GLU A 46 -6.49 -7.51 3.51
N LEU A 47 -6.11 -7.21 2.28
CA LEU A 47 -4.75 -6.80 1.93
C LEU A 47 -4.72 -5.39 1.34
N ALA A 48 -3.71 -4.64 1.78
CA ALA A 48 -3.28 -3.41 1.16
C ALA A 48 -1.90 -3.65 0.52
N ILE A 49 -1.83 -3.68 -0.81
CA ILE A 49 -0.62 -4.01 -1.58
C ILE A 49 -0.06 -2.75 -2.22
N GLU A 50 1.16 -2.37 -1.89
CA GLU A 50 1.84 -1.26 -2.54
C GLU A 50 2.71 -1.73 -3.72
N THR A 51 2.49 -1.20 -4.92
CA THR A 51 3.45 -1.33 -6.03
C THR A 51 4.45 -0.17 -5.99
N LYS A 52 5.74 -0.51 -6.02
CA LYS A 52 6.85 0.43 -5.93
C LYS A 52 7.40 0.79 -7.30
N HIS A 53 7.81 2.05 -7.46
CA HIS A 53 8.36 2.59 -8.71
C HIS A 53 9.54 3.54 -8.41
N PRO A 54 10.46 3.74 -9.37
CA PRO A 54 10.53 3.08 -10.68
C PRO A 54 11.04 1.64 -10.58
N VAL A 55 10.59 0.80 -11.51
CA VAL A 55 11.07 -0.59 -11.69
C VAL A 55 11.63 -0.77 -13.10
N PRO A 56 12.73 -1.52 -13.30
CA PRO A 56 13.34 -1.71 -14.61
C PRO A 56 12.40 -2.32 -15.65
N THR A 57 11.41 -3.09 -15.18
CA THR A 57 10.45 -3.82 -16.02
C THR A 57 9.26 -2.97 -16.46
N GLY A 58 9.20 -1.69 -16.08
CA GLY A 58 8.08 -0.80 -16.39
C GLY A 58 6.76 -1.34 -15.85
N SER A 59 5.71 -1.34 -16.68
CA SER A 59 4.35 -1.74 -16.27
C SER A 59 4.13 -3.25 -16.07
N GLN A 60 5.18 -4.07 -16.11
CA GLN A 60 5.05 -5.51 -15.93
C GLN A 60 4.65 -5.89 -14.50
N VAL A 61 5.05 -5.09 -13.51
CA VAL A 61 4.68 -5.33 -12.11
C VAL A 61 3.16 -5.25 -11.94
N GLU A 62 2.50 -4.22 -12.47
CA GLU A 62 1.04 -4.11 -12.36
C GLU A 62 0.33 -5.26 -13.07
N LYS A 63 0.82 -5.69 -14.24
CA LYS A 63 0.24 -6.82 -14.97
C LYS A 63 0.33 -8.11 -14.16
N LYS A 64 1.52 -8.42 -13.61
CA LYS A 64 1.72 -9.65 -12.86
C LYS A 64 0.96 -9.66 -11.54
N VAL A 65 0.91 -8.54 -10.82
CA VAL A 65 0.09 -8.41 -9.61
C VAL A 65 -1.38 -8.64 -9.93
N MET A 66 -1.91 -8.04 -11.00
CA MET A 66 -3.31 -8.24 -11.38
C MET A 66 -3.61 -9.66 -11.87
N GLU A 67 -2.67 -10.31 -12.54
CA GLU A 67 -2.77 -11.72 -12.94
C GLU A 67 -2.88 -12.61 -11.69
N LEU A 68 -1.95 -12.48 -10.74
CA LEU A 68 -1.95 -13.28 -9.50
C LEU A 68 -3.21 -13.05 -8.65
N ILE A 69 -3.68 -11.80 -8.55
CA ILE A 69 -4.95 -11.49 -7.87
C ILE A 69 -6.15 -12.13 -8.58
N SER A 70 -6.14 -12.22 -9.91
CA SER A 70 -7.21 -12.84 -10.68
C SER A 70 -7.19 -14.37 -10.61
N GLU A 71 -6.02 -14.97 -10.43
CA GLU A 71 -5.85 -16.42 -10.28
C GLU A 71 -6.23 -16.88 -8.87
N GLU A 72 -5.99 -16.03 -7.88
CA GLU A 72 -6.44 -16.24 -6.51
C GLU A 72 -7.98 -16.10 -6.43
N ASP A 73 -8.70 -17.22 -6.58
CA ASP A 73 -10.17 -17.33 -6.39
C ASP A 73 -10.56 -17.15 -4.91
N SER A 74 -10.19 -16.00 -4.35
CA SER A 74 -10.48 -15.61 -2.98
C SER A 74 -11.47 -14.46 -2.96
N GLN A 75 -12.39 -14.51 -2.00
CA GLN A 75 -13.24 -13.36 -1.68
C GLN A 75 -12.50 -12.30 -0.84
N THR A 76 -11.17 -12.40 -0.76
CA THR A 76 -10.33 -11.48 0.01
C THR A 76 -10.38 -10.09 -0.61
N ALA A 77 -10.74 -9.08 0.18
CA ALA A 77 -10.69 -7.71 -0.29
C ALA A 77 -9.22 -7.28 -0.43
N ILE A 78 -8.82 -6.95 -1.66
CA ILE A 78 -7.46 -6.48 -1.98
C ILE A 78 -7.56 -5.06 -2.51
N THR A 79 -6.80 -4.15 -1.90
CA THR A 79 -6.66 -2.77 -2.33
C THR A 79 -5.23 -2.51 -2.76
N ILE A 80 -5.02 -1.98 -3.98
CA ILE A 80 -3.67 -1.71 -4.49
C ILE A 80 -3.35 -0.22 -4.34
N MET A 81 -2.16 0.09 -3.84
CA MET A 81 -1.71 1.46 -3.60
C MET A 81 -0.40 1.76 -4.30
N SER A 82 -0.19 3.01 -4.67
CA SER A 82 1.06 3.45 -5.28
C SER A 82 1.19 4.97 -5.23
N PHE A 83 2.45 5.43 -5.16
CA PHE A 83 2.81 6.83 -5.42
C PHE A 83 2.89 7.15 -6.92
N SER A 84 2.88 6.14 -7.79
CA SER A 84 2.96 6.30 -9.24
C SER A 84 1.57 6.44 -9.86
N TRP A 85 1.27 7.64 -10.41
CA TRP A 85 0.05 7.87 -11.18
C TRP A 85 -0.12 6.84 -12.30
N LEU A 86 0.95 6.60 -13.07
CA LEU A 86 0.93 5.65 -14.19
C LEU A 86 0.64 4.21 -13.74
N ALA A 87 1.10 3.82 -12.56
CA ALA A 87 0.80 2.48 -12.02
C ALA A 87 -0.68 2.35 -11.68
N ILE A 88 -1.25 3.35 -11.01
CA ILE A 88 -2.68 3.41 -10.69
C ILE A 88 -3.51 3.33 -11.98
N GLU A 89 -3.21 4.17 -12.97
CA GLU A 89 -3.96 4.17 -14.23
C GLU A 89 -3.81 2.85 -14.99
N ASN A 90 -2.64 2.21 -14.95
CA ASN A 90 -2.44 0.90 -15.56
C ASN A 90 -3.28 -0.19 -14.90
N ILE A 91 -3.32 -0.24 -13.56
CA ILE A 91 -4.16 -1.17 -12.81
C ILE A 91 -5.64 -0.95 -13.17
N ARG A 92 -6.09 0.31 -13.15
CA ARG A 92 -7.48 0.69 -13.44
C ARG A 92 -7.87 0.43 -14.90
N ARG A 93 -6.91 0.48 -15.83
CA ARG A 93 -7.09 0.07 -17.23
C ARG A 93 -7.23 -1.44 -17.38
N ILE A 94 -6.50 -2.24 -16.58
CA ILE A 94 -6.62 -3.71 -16.57
C ILE A 94 -7.96 -4.13 -15.95
N ASN A 95 -8.29 -3.58 -14.78
CA ASN A 95 -9.54 -3.83 -14.08
C ASN A 95 -10.12 -2.51 -13.51
N PRO A 96 -11.13 -1.92 -14.18
CA PRO A 96 -11.78 -0.69 -13.72
C PRO A 96 -12.59 -0.81 -12.42
N LEU A 97 -12.69 -2.00 -11.82
CA LEU A 97 -13.35 -2.19 -10.53
C LEU A 97 -12.37 -2.45 -9.38
N GLN A 98 -11.10 -2.74 -9.68
CA GLN A 98 -10.06 -2.94 -8.68
C GLN A 98 -9.95 -1.71 -7.77
N PRO A 99 -10.12 -1.85 -6.44
CA PRO A 99 -9.91 -0.75 -5.51
C PRO A 99 -8.45 -0.30 -5.52
N THR A 100 -8.24 1.00 -5.67
CA THR A 100 -6.90 1.59 -5.66
C THR A 100 -6.81 2.83 -4.78
N VAL A 101 -5.63 3.06 -4.21
CA VAL A 101 -5.27 4.22 -3.39
C VAL A 101 -4.14 4.99 -4.07
N ALA A 102 -4.39 6.27 -4.37
CA ALA A 102 -3.33 7.19 -4.77
C ALA A 102 -2.59 7.68 -3.52
N LEU A 103 -1.37 7.21 -3.31
CA LEU A 103 -0.54 7.66 -2.18
C LEU A 103 0.01 9.06 -2.45
N LEU A 104 0.02 9.87 -1.41
CA LEU A 104 0.28 11.30 -1.46
C LEU A 104 1.44 11.68 -0.51
N GLU A 105 2.58 12.17 -1.03
CA GLU A 105 3.66 12.86 -0.27
C GLU A 105 3.77 14.39 -0.50
N ASP A 106 4.28 15.17 0.46
CA ASP A 106 4.22 16.64 0.49
C ASP A 106 4.53 17.41 -0.82
N ARG A 107 5.39 16.88 -1.70
CA ARG A 107 5.80 17.53 -2.95
C ARG A 107 5.14 16.88 -4.17
N PHE A 108 4.49 17.69 -5.01
CA PHE A 108 3.91 17.34 -6.33
C PHE A 108 2.57 16.57 -6.38
N ASN A 109 1.89 16.38 -5.24
CA ASN A 109 0.60 15.67 -5.19
C ASN A 109 -0.63 16.37 -5.75
N SER A 110 -0.60 17.68 -6.00
CA SER A 110 -1.83 18.39 -6.40
C SER A 110 -2.39 17.85 -7.71
N LEU A 111 -1.51 17.50 -8.66
CA LEU A 111 -1.86 16.85 -9.92
C LEU A 111 -2.34 15.41 -9.68
N MET A 112 -1.58 14.60 -8.92
CA MET A 112 -1.95 13.23 -8.56
C MET A 112 -3.36 13.19 -7.94
N ARG A 113 -3.60 13.98 -6.90
CA ARG A 113 -4.89 14.09 -6.21
C ARG A 113 -6.01 14.49 -7.17
N ARG A 114 -5.77 15.46 -8.07
CA ARG A 114 -6.79 16.02 -8.94
C ARG A 114 -7.17 15.09 -10.10
N PHE A 115 -6.21 14.36 -10.66
CA PHE A 115 -6.38 13.65 -11.92
C PHE A 115 -6.31 12.12 -11.81
N THR A 116 -5.98 11.57 -10.65
CA THR A 116 -6.00 10.12 -10.44
C THR A 116 -7.39 9.53 -10.57
N SER A 117 -7.49 8.35 -11.20
CA SER A 117 -8.67 7.51 -11.20
C SER A 117 -8.80 6.62 -9.95
N ALA A 118 -7.91 6.78 -8.96
CA ALA A 118 -7.98 6.04 -7.71
C ALA A 118 -9.28 6.27 -6.96
N ARG A 119 -9.83 5.19 -6.39
CA ARG A 119 -11.03 5.23 -5.55
C ARG A 119 -10.78 5.93 -4.22
N TYR A 120 -9.56 5.80 -3.69
CA TYR A 120 -9.15 6.32 -2.40
C TYR A 120 -7.93 7.24 -2.53
N LEU A 121 -7.77 8.13 -1.56
CA LEU A 121 -6.55 8.93 -1.40
C LEU A 121 -5.77 8.44 -0.18
N GLY A 122 -4.45 8.41 -0.26
CA GLY A 122 -3.60 8.00 0.86
C GLY A 122 -2.54 9.03 1.24
N PRO A 123 -2.91 10.11 1.96
CA PRO A 123 -1.93 11.04 2.54
C PRO A 123 -1.21 10.42 3.74
N SER A 124 0.02 10.86 4.00
CA SER A 124 0.64 10.62 5.31
C SER A 124 -0.15 11.36 6.39
N VAL A 125 -0.04 10.91 7.64
CA VAL A 125 -0.63 11.64 8.76
C VAL A 125 -0.08 13.07 8.89
N ASN A 126 1.22 13.26 8.60
CA ASN A 126 1.85 14.58 8.56
C ASN A 126 1.23 15.49 7.49
N LEU A 127 1.00 14.95 6.29
CA LEU A 127 0.34 15.69 5.22
C LEU A 127 -1.11 16.02 5.61
N LEU A 128 -1.84 15.09 6.20
CA LEU A 128 -3.22 15.32 6.64
C LEU A 128 -3.31 16.37 7.75
N ARG A 129 -2.36 16.38 8.70
CA ARG A 129 -2.30 17.41 9.75
C ARG A 129 -1.93 18.78 9.20
N SER A 130 -1.00 18.85 8.25
CA SER A 130 -0.62 20.12 7.63
C SER A 130 -1.68 20.66 6.67
N LYS A 131 -2.52 19.78 6.13
CA LYS A 131 -3.62 20.11 5.21
C LYS A 131 -4.93 19.43 5.63
N PRO A 132 -5.56 19.87 6.74
CA PRO A 132 -6.80 19.27 7.22
C PRO A 132 -7.93 19.33 6.21
N GLU A 133 -7.89 20.24 5.23
CA GLU A 133 -8.88 20.31 4.15
C GLU A 133 -8.98 19.03 3.30
N LEU A 134 -7.98 18.14 3.38
CA LEU A 134 -8.03 16.82 2.74
C LEU A 134 -9.12 15.92 3.34
N THR A 135 -9.56 16.15 4.58
CA THR A 135 -10.69 15.41 5.19
C THR A 135 -12.03 15.73 4.52
N HIS A 136 -12.10 16.83 3.77
CA HIS A 136 -13.29 17.22 3.01
C HIS A 136 -13.29 16.69 1.56
N ASP A 137 -12.28 15.91 1.15
CA ASP A 137 -12.30 15.25 -0.17
C ASP A 137 -13.45 14.24 -0.22
N GLN A 138 -14.11 14.12 -1.39
CA GLN A 138 -15.23 13.19 -1.53
C GLN A 138 -14.80 11.72 -1.49
N ARG A 139 -13.51 11.45 -1.71
CA ARG A 139 -12.93 10.11 -1.61
C ARG A 139 -12.53 9.81 -0.17
N LYS A 140 -12.78 8.57 0.25
CA LYS A 140 -12.31 8.04 1.54
C LYS A 140 -10.77 8.02 1.61
N LEU A 141 -10.25 8.15 2.83
CA LEU A 141 -8.82 8.28 3.10
C LEU A 141 -8.19 7.02 3.68
N PHE A 142 -6.99 6.68 3.19
CA PHE A 142 -6.11 5.62 3.68
C PHE A 142 -4.82 6.27 4.23
N VAL A 143 -4.84 6.67 5.50
CA VAL A 143 -3.77 7.48 6.08
C VAL A 143 -2.62 6.62 6.58
N TRP A 144 -1.39 6.98 6.21
CA TRP A 144 -0.20 6.18 6.52
C TRP A 144 0.78 6.82 7.48
N THR A 145 1.59 5.96 8.11
CA THR A 145 2.53 6.25 9.22
C THR A 145 1.83 6.84 10.44
N VAL A 146 0.70 6.24 10.83
CA VAL A 146 -0.08 6.60 12.03
C VAL A 146 0.44 5.78 13.22
N ASP A 147 1.50 6.25 13.88
CA ASP A 147 2.23 5.43 14.86
C ASP A 147 1.97 5.79 16.33
N ASP A 148 1.45 6.99 16.61
CA ASP A 148 1.11 7.45 17.96
C ASP A 148 -0.39 7.57 18.21
N ALA A 149 -0.77 7.66 19.49
CA ALA A 149 -2.17 7.63 19.90
C ALA A 149 -2.94 8.90 19.53
N ASP A 150 -2.29 10.05 19.46
CA ASP A 150 -2.93 11.31 19.11
C ASP A 150 -3.26 11.34 17.62
N ASP A 151 -2.39 10.80 16.79
CA ASP A 151 -2.59 10.59 15.36
C ASP A 151 -3.68 9.55 15.07
N MET A 152 -3.72 8.45 15.84
CA MET A 152 -4.77 7.44 15.72
C MET A 152 -6.16 8.03 16.02
N ARG A 153 -6.29 8.77 17.13
CA ARG A 153 -7.54 9.43 17.50
C ARG A 153 -7.92 10.51 16.47
N PHE A 154 -6.96 11.33 16.06
CA PHE A 154 -7.19 12.33 15.01
C PHE A 154 -7.73 11.70 13.72
N CYS A 155 -7.17 10.58 13.26
CA CYS A 155 -7.69 9.87 12.08
C CYS A 155 -9.12 9.38 12.30
N SER A 156 -9.39 8.75 13.44
CA SER A 156 -10.73 8.27 13.82
C SER A 156 -11.76 9.40 13.86
N ASP A 157 -11.44 10.51 14.50
CA ASP A 157 -12.32 11.67 14.68
C ASP A 157 -12.62 12.39 13.35
N ASN A 158 -11.74 12.23 12.35
CA ASN A 158 -11.86 12.88 11.04
C ASN A 158 -12.36 11.92 9.94
N GLY A 159 -12.93 10.76 10.30
CA GLY A 159 -13.57 9.85 9.34
C GLY A 159 -12.60 9.19 8.36
N VAL A 160 -11.34 9.00 8.76
CA VAL A 160 -10.38 8.19 7.99
C VAL A 160 -10.87 6.76 7.89
N GLU A 161 -10.89 6.20 6.69
CA GLU A 161 -11.41 4.84 6.44
C GLU A 161 -10.40 3.77 6.89
N VAL A 162 -9.13 3.98 6.58
CA VAL A 162 -8.05 3.05 6.94
C VAL A 162 -6.88 3.85 7.51
N LEU A 163 -6.40 3.45 8.69
CA LEU A 163 -5.09 3.87 9.18
C LEU A 163 -4.05 2.75 8.94
N ILE A 164 -2.86 3.14 8.51
CA ILE A 164 -1.71 2.26 8.30
C ILE A 164 -0.64 2.61 9.34
N THR A 165 -0.27 1.63 10.17
CA THR A 165 0.54 1.81 11.39
C THR A 165 1.62 0.74 11.49
N ASN A 166 2.75 1.09 12.10
CA ASN A 166 3.78 0.13 12.53
C ASN A 166 3.39 -0.58 13.84
N ASN A 167 2.38 -0.08 14.57
CA ASN A 167 2.00 -0.56 15.89
C ASN A 167 0.55 -1.09 15.95
N PRO A 168 0.20 -2.19 15.25
CA PRO A 168 -1.19 -2.64 15.11
C PRO A 168 -1.85 -3.03 16.44
N SER A 169 -1.11 -3.63 17.38
CA SER A 169 -1.63 -3.96 18.71
C SER A 169 -1.96 -2.72 19.53
N PHE A 170 -1.10 -1.69 19.44
CA PHE A 170 -1.32 -0.41 20.09
C PHE A 170 -2.50 0.34 19.47
N ALA A 171 -2.62 0.34 18.14
CA ALA A 171 -3.77 0.94 17.44
C ALA A 171 -5.09 0.32 17.87
N ARG A 172 -5.17 -1.01 17.95
CA ARG A 172 -6.37 -1.71 18.44
C ARG A 172 -6.74 -1.27 19.86
N LYS A 173 -5.76 -1.22 20.77
CA LYS A 173 -5.99 -0.77 22.14
C LYS A 173 -6.44 0.69 22.21
N THR A 174 -5.79 1.58 21.47
CA THR A 174 -6.08 3.02 21.46
C THR A 174 -7.47 3.33 20.92
N LEU A 175 -7.90 2.61 19.89
CA LEU A 175 -9.19 2.81 19.21
C LEU A 175 -10.32 1.94 19.79
N GLY A 176 -10.05 1.12 20.82
CA GLY A 176 -11.06 0.30 21.48
C GLY A 176 -11.49 -0.96 20.72
N TYR A 177 -10.66 -1.46 19.80
CA TYR A 177 -10.86 -2.77 19.16
C TYR A 177 -10.27 -3.88 20.03
N HIS A 178 -11.12 -4.81 20.48
CA HIS A 178 -10.72 -6.00 21.27
C HIS A 178 -10.53 -7.23 20.40
#